data_AF-A0A257LWW9-F1
#
_entry.id   AF-A0A257LWW9-F1
#
_cell.length_a   1.000
_cell.length_b   1.000
_cell.length_c   1.000
_cell.angle_alpha   90.00
_cell.angle_beta   90.00
_cell.angle_gamma   90.00
#
_symmetry.space_group_name_H-M   'P 1'
#
loop_
_entity.id
_entity.type
_entity.pdbx_description
1 polymer ?
#
loop_
_entity_poly.entity_id
_entity_poly.type
_entity_poly.pdbx_seq_one_letter_code
_entity_poly.pdbx_strand_id
1 'polypeptide(L)'
;VTGQVGTAANGTVTLTAYETWSEVYGGGGVIGSPSDDYDNDGVPNLVEYALGTIPNSSGSMPTVLHEVAGNRLRLKFTPQIVNGLNYTVQSSSDLSEWADMPTSNPPQRFLRLQIAAP
;
A
#
# COMPACT_ATOMS: atom_id res chain seq x y z
N VAL A 1 -10.21 21.06 14.69
CA VAL A 1 -9.31 20.04 15.28
C VAL A 1 -7.90 20.50 14.96
N THR A 2 -7.19 20.97 15.97
CA THR A 2 -5.99 21.79 15.86
C THR A 2 -4.80 20.94 15.41
N GLY A 3 -4.19 21.31 14.28
CA GLY A 3 -2.91 20.76 13.86
C GLY A 3 -1.83 21.14 14.87
N GLN A 4 -1.13 20.14 15.39
CA GLN A 4 0.02 20.37 16.24
C GLN A 4 1.27 20.46 15.36
N VAL A 5 1.57 21.68 14.92
CA VAL A 5 2.94 22.06 14.57
C VAL A 5 3.73 21.99 15.88
N GLY A 6 4.49 20.92 16.06
CA GLY A 6 5.39 20.78 17.20
C GLY A 6 6.54 21.77 17.10
N THR A 7 6.53 22.78 17.97
CA THR A 7 7.67 23.66 18.24
C THR A 7 8.85 22.86 18.81
N ALA A 8 10.05 23.19 18.33
CA ALA A 8 11.30 22.46 18.49
C ALA A 8 11.67 22.01 19.92
N ALA A 9 11.93 20.71 20.06
CA ALA A 9 13.06 20.23 20.85
C ALA A 9 14.19 19.91 19.85
N ASN A 10 15.43 20.24 20.20
CA ASN A 10 16.63 19.91 19.42
C ASN A 10 16.94 18.40 19.52
N GLY A 11 15.96 17.57 19.17
CA GLY A 11 16.00 16.12 19.14
C GLY A 11 15.74 15.68 17.71
N THR A 12 16.60 14.83 17.18
CA THR A 12 16.45 14.24 15.85
C THR A 12 15.07 13.58 15.75
N VAL A 13 14.14 14.21 15.03
CA VAL A 13 12.86 13.58 14.69
C VAL A 13 13.21 12.43 13.77
N THR A 14 13.12 11.20 14.29
CA THR A 14 13.32 10.01 13.46
C THR A 14 12.02 9.78 12.72
N LEU A 15 11.99 10.17 11.44
CA LEU A 15 10.86 9.90 10.58
C LEU A 15 10.73 8.39 10.36
N THR A 16 9.49 7.92 10.32
CA THR A 16 9.17 6.59 9.80
C THR A 16 9.52 6.52 8.32
N ALA A 17 9.58 5.29 7.80
CA ALA A 17 9.85 5.08 6.38
C ALA A 17 8.71 5.64 5.49
N TYR A 18 7.46 5.64 5.97
CA TYR A 18 6.34 6.30 5.29
C TYR A 18 6.48 7.83 5.31
N GLU A 19 6.79 8.44 6.46
CA GLU A 19 6.96 9.90 6.55
C GLU A 19 8.11 10.39 5.68
N THR A 20 9.23 9.64 5.66
CA THR A 20 10.36 9.94 4.78
C THR A 20 9.96 9.89 3.31
N TRP A 21 9.20 8.86 2.90
CA TRP A 21 8.67 8.77 1.54
C TRP A 21 7.70 9.91 1.23
N SER A 22 6.80 10.24 2.16
CA SER A 22 5.82 11.31 2.01
C SER A 22 6.48 12.67 1.78
N GLU A 23 7.59 12.98 2.46
CA GLU A 23 8.32 14.24 2.26
C GLU A 23 8.92 14.34 0.85
N VAL A 24 9.40 13.22 0.32
CA VAL A 24 10.04 13.18 -1.01
C VAL A 24 9.00 13.27 -2.12
N TYR A 25 7.89 12.55 -2.01
CA TYR A 25 6.94 12.35 -3.11
C TYR A 25 5.68 13.23 -3.01
N GLY A 26 5.50 14.00 -1.93
CA GLY A 26 4.33 14.87 -1.75
C GLY A 26 4.30 16.15 -2.60
N GLY A 27 5.35 16.44 -3.38
CA GLY A 27 5.38 17.62 -4.26
C GLY A 27 5.32 18.96 -3.52
N GLY A 28 5.80 19.00 -2.28
CA GLY A 28 5.73 20.19 -1.42
C GLY A 28 4.40 20.37 -0.67
N GLY A 29 3.43 19.48 -0.87
CA GLY A 29 2.20 19.41 -0.07
C GLY A 29 2.25 18.32 0.99
N VAL A 30 1.34 18.40 1.97
CA VAL A 30 1.10 17.35 2.95
C VAL A 30 0.12 16.35 2.32
N ILE A 31 0.59 15.13 2.01
CA ILE A 31 -0.23 14.11 1.32
C ILE A 31 -1.30 13.46 2.22
N GLY A 32 -1.21 13.69 3.52
CA GLY A 32 -2.14 13.14 4.51
C GLY A 32 -1.70 11.80 5.08
N SER A 33 -2.66 11.11 5.68
CA SER A 33 -2.49 9.82 6.32
C SER A 33 -2.34 8.69 5.29
N PRO A 34 -1.86 7.50 5.70
CA PRO A 34 -1.75 6.35 4.80
C PRO A 34 -3.09 5.89 4.19
N SER A 35 -4.23 6.22 4.82
CA SER A 35 -5.57 5.89 4.31
C SER A 35 -6.17 6.95 3.38
N ASP A 36 -5.55 8.11 3.26
CA ASP A 36 -5.98 9.16 2.33
C ASP A 36 -5.53 8.82 0.91
N ASP A 37 -6.14 9.49 -0.06
CA ASP A 37 -5.85 9.41 -1.50
C ASP A 37 -5.56 10.84 -1.96
N TYR A 38 -4.27 11.18 -2.08
CA TYR A 38 -3.86 12.58 -2.20
C TYR A 38 -4.19 13.18 -3.56
N ASP A 39 -4.06 12.41 -4.64
CA ASP A 39 -4.34 12.86 -6.01
C ASP A 39 -5.72 12.44 -6.54
N ASN A 40 -6.50 11.72 -5.72
CA ASN A 40 -7.89 11.29 -5.98
C ASN A 40 -8.00 10.31 -7.16
N ASP A 41 -7.04 9.42 -7.30
CA ASP A 41 -7.03 8.39 -8.35
C ASP A 41 -7.64 7.04 -7.93
N GLY A 42 -8.06 6.94 -6.67
CA GLY A 42 -8.65 5.75 -6.06
C GLY A 42 -7.64 4.81 -5.41
N VAL A 43 -6.35 5.17 -5.37
CA VAL A 43 -5.28 4.40 -4.73
C VAL A 43 -4.86 5.11 -3.43
N PRO A 44 -5.05 4.49 -2.25
CA PRO A 44 -4.63 5.10 -1.01
C PRO A 44 -3.10 5.24 -0.92
N ASN A 45 -2.62 6.31 -0.27
CA ASN A 45 -1.20 6.62 -0.07
C ASN A 45 -0.39 5.43 0.48
N LEU A 46 -0.98 4.57 1.34
CA LEU A 46 -0.32 3.36 1.85
C LEU A 46 -0.03 2.36 0.73
N VAL A 47 -0.99 2.16 -0.18
CA VAL A 47 -0.83 1.26 -1.32
C VAL A 47 0.25 1.80 -2.25
N GLU A 48 0.26 3.11 -2.45
CA GLU A 48 1.26 3.78 -3.25
C GLU A 48 2.67 3.66 -2.68
N TYR A 49 2.81 3.91 -1.38
CA TYR A 49 4.04 3.70 -0.65
C TYR A 49 4.53 2.25 -0.76
N ALA A 50 3.62 1.29 -0.60
CA ALA A 50 3.92 -0.14 -0.63
C ALA A 50 4.30 -0.64 -2.02
N LEU A 51 3.77 -0.02 -3.09
CA LEU A 51 4.00 -0.44 -4.47
C LEU A 51 4.94 0.50 -5.25
N GLY A 52 5.44 1.56 -4.60
CA GLY A 52 6.45 2.46 -5.14
C GLY A 52 5.91 3.44 -6.18
N THR A 53 4.65 3.86 -6.05
CA THR A 53 4.05 4.89 -6.90
C THR A 53 4.19 6.29 -6.27
N ILE A 54 3.66 7.29 -6.96
CA ILE A 54 3.84 8.71 -6.64
C ILE A 54 2.46 9.30 -6.28
N PRO A 55 2.23 9.71 -5.02
CA PRO A 55 0.92 10.06 -4.50
C PRO A 55 0.35 11.39 -4.98
N ASN A 56 1.16 12.18 -5.68
CA ASN A 56 0.74 13.47 -6.22
C ASN A 56 0.55 13.41 -7.75
N SER A 57 0.42 12.22 -8.32
CA SER A 57 0.43 11.97 -9.74
C SER A 57 -0.52 10.84 -10.08
N SER A 58 -1.77 11.20 -10.41
CA SER A 58 -2.86 10.26 -10.71
C SER A 58 -2.60 9.31 -11.90
N GLY A 59 -1.53 9.56 -12.67
CA GLY A 59 -1.06 8.66 -13.73
C GLY A 59 -0.10 7.57 -13.24
N SER A 60 0.36 7.65 -11.99
CA SER A 60 1.33 6.75 -11.38
C SER A 60 0.61 5.57 -10.73
N MET A 61 0.07 4.66 -11.54
CA MET A 61 -0.73 3.54 -11.05
C MET A 61 0.09 2.32 -10.63
N PRO A 62 -0.30 1.61 -9.55
CA PRO A 62 0.30 0.32 -9.24
C PRO A 62 -0.02 -0.69 -10.34
N THR A 63 1.02 -1.36 -10.84
CA THR A 63 0.86 -2.38 -11.89
C THR A 63 0.74 -3.77 -11.29
N VAL A 64 -0.41 -4.40 -11.50
CA VAL A 64 -0.61 -5.83 -11.21
C VAL A 64 -0.70 -6.59 -12.53
N LEU A 65 0.31 -7.42 -12.81
CA LEU A 65 0.29 -8.32 -13.94
C LEU A 65 -0.59 -9.52 -13.61
N HIS A 66 -1.39 -9.95 -14.56
CA HIS A 66 -2.23 -11.13 -14.41
C HIS A 66 -2.05 -12.06 -15.61
N GLU A 67 -2.13 -13.36 -15.37
CA GLU A 67 -2.23 -14.37 -16.41
C GLU A 67 -3.13 -15.52 -15.96
N VAL A 68 -3.79 -16.17 -16.92
CA VAL A 68 -4.47 -17.44 -16.67
C VAL A 68 -3.51 -18.56 -17.06
N ALA A 69 -3.00 -19.29 -16.06
CA ALA A 69 -2.13 -20.44 -16.27
C ALA A 69 -2.92 -21.72 -15.99
N GLY A 70 -3.40 -22.37 -17.06
CA GLY A 70 -4.32 -23.49 -16.95
C GLY A 70 -5.69 -23.04 -16.43
N ASN A 71 -6.12 -23.58 -15.29
CA ASN A 71 -7.39 -23.20 -14.64
C ASN A 71 -7.22 -22.26 -13.44
N ARG A 72 -6.05 -21.60 -13.33
CA ARG A 72 -5.72 -20.72 -12.20
C ARG A 72 -5.38 -19.32 -12.69
N LEU A 73 -5.93 -18.31 -12.01
CA LEU A 73 -5.47 -16.93 -12.11
C LEU A 73 -4.15 -16.81 -11.34
N ARG A 74 -3.12 -16.27 -11.99
CA ARG A 74 -1.87 -15.86 -11.36
C ARG A 74 -1.80 -14.36 -11.37
N LEU A 75 -1.53 -13.78 -10.20
CA LEU A 75 -1.24 -12.36 -10.04
C LEU A 75 0.24 -12.21 -9.73
N LYS A 76 0.89 -11.24 -10.39
CA LYS A 76 2.27 -10.85 -10.14
C LYS A 76 2.30 -9.35 -9.89
N PHE A 77 2.83 -8.99 -8.75
CA PHE A 77 3.08 -7.62 -8.32
C PHE A 77 4.48 -7.58 -7.71
N THR A 78 5.09 -6.40 -7.71
CA THR A 78 6.42 -6.17 -7.12
C THR A 78 6.24 -5.26 -5.92
N PRO A 79 6.29 -5.77 -4.69
CA PRO A 79 6.24 -4.91 -3.51
C PRO A 79 7.55 -4.13 -3.37
N GLN A 80 7.47 -2.94 -2.80
CA GLN A 80 8.63 -2.27 -2.23
C GLN A 80 9.04 -3.02 -0.96
N ILE A 81 10.33 -3.41 -0.87
CA ILE A 81 10.89 -3.93 0.38
C ILE A 81 11.21 -2.73 1.25
N VAL A 82 10.22 -2.33 2.05
CA VAL A 82 10.32 -1.23 3.01
C VAL A 82 10.10 -1.76 4.42
N ASN A 83 10.81 -1.18 5.38
CA ASN A 83 10.65 -1.54 6.78
C ASN A 83 9.27 -1.09 7.28
N GLY A 84 8.62 -1.96 8.06
CA GLY A 84 7.34 -1.64 8.68
C GLY A 84 6.11 -1.88 7.81
N LEU A 85 6.20 -2.72 6.78
CA LEU A 85 5.02 -3.25 6.08
C LEU A 85 5.01 -4.78 6.10
N ASN A 86 3.83 -5.34 6.37
CA ASN A 86 3.52 -6.74 6.17
C ASN A 86 2.58 -6.90 4.97
N TYR A 87 2.94 -7.81 4.07
CA TYR A 87 2.16 -8.14 2.88
C TYR A 87 1.55 -9.52 3.06
N THR A 88 0.22 -9.58 3.06
CA THR A 88 -0.51 -10.85 3.14
C THR A 88 -1.38 -11.00 1.92
N VAL A 89 -1.13 -12.05 1.13
CA VAL A 89 -2.08 -12.45 0.09
C VAL A 89 -3.25 -13.13 0.78
N GLN A 90 -4.46 -12.75 0.42
CA GLN A 90 -5.68 -13.34 0.94
C GLN A 90 -6.58 -13.79 -0.21
N SER A 91 -7.41 -14.78 0.08
CA SER A 91 -8.38 -15.32 -0.85
C SER A 91 -9.77 -15.34 -0.25
N SER A 92 -10.77 -15.33 -1.12
CA SER A 92 -12.17 -15.44 -0.75
C SER A 92 -12.94 -16.25 -1.78
N SER A 93 -14.02 -16.90 -1.34
CA SER A 93 -14.99 -17.58 -2.20
C SER A 93 -16.24 -16.73 -2.49
N ASP A 94 -16.46 -15.66 -1.71
CA ASP A 94 -17.70 -14.89 -1.65
C ASP A 94 -17.53 -13.36 -1.55
N LEU A 95 -16.29 -12.86 -1.44
CA LEU A 95 -15.90 -11.46 -1.19
C LEU A 95 -16.22 -10.91 0.21
N SER A 96 -16.90 -11.66 1.07
CA SER A 96 -17.19 -11.27 2.45
C SER A 96 -16.15 -11.82 3.43
N GLU A 97 -15.83 -13.10 3.34
CA GLU A 97 -14.86 -13.74 4.22
C GLU A 97 -13.52 -13.89 3.51
N TRP A 98 -12.44 -13.49 4.17
CA TRP A 98 -11.10 -13.50 3.61
C TRP A 98 -10.17 -14.34 4.48
N ALA A 99 -9.44 -15.25 3.86
CA ALA A 99 -8.46 -16.10 4.51
C ALA A 99 -7.06 -15.85 3.96
N ASP A 100 -6.07 -15.80 4.84
CA ASP A 100 -4.66 -15.74 4.48
C ASP A 100 -4.28 -16.95 3.62
N MET A 101 -3.58 -16.68 2.53
CA MET A 101 -3.10 -17.71 1.63
C MET A 101 -1.78 -18.29 2.14
N PRO A 102 -1.74 -19.53 2.68
CA PRO A 102 -0.49 -20.26 2.74
C PRO A 102 -0.01 -20.57 1.31
N THR A 103 1.29 -20.83 1.13
CA THR A 103 1.90 -21.13 -0.18
C THR A 103 1.39 -22.42 -0.86
N SER A 104 0.35 -23.10 -0.35
CA SER A 104 -0.32 -24.25 -0.99
C SER A 104 -1.85 -24.19 -0.89
N ASN A 105 -2.54 -24.51 -2.00
CA ASN A 105 -3.80 -23.85 -2.41
C ASN A 105 -4.98 -24.81 -2.69
N PRO A 106 -6.17 -24.67 -2.05
CA PRO A 106 -7.46 -25.17 -2.55
C PRO A 106 -8.04 -24.27 -3.69
N PRO A 107 -9.15 -24.63 -4.37
CA PRO A 107 -9.73 -23.79 -5.43
C PRO A 107 -10.26 -22.45 -4.89
N GLN A 108 -9.91 -21.35 -5.56
CA GLN A 108 -10.22 -19.98 -5.15
C GLN A 108 -10.91 -19.19 -6.24
N ARG A 109 -11.75 -18.23 -5.85
CA ARG A 109 -12.51 -17.38 -6.78
C ARG A 109 -12.02 -15.94 -6.77
N PHE A 110 -11.55 -15.44 -5.63
CA PHE A 110 -11.08 -14.08 -5.46
C PHE A 110 -9.73 -14.05 -4.74
N LEU A 111 -8.91 -13.05 -5.07
CA LEU A 111 -7.60 -12.78 -4.47
C LEU A 111 -7.51 -11.28 -4.14
N ARG A 112 -6.86 -10.96 -3.01
CA ARG A 112 -6.45 -9.59 -2.68
C ARG A 112 -5.07 -9.58 -2.06
N LEU A 113 -4.41 -8.42 -2.12
CA LEU A 113 -3.21 -8.11 -1.34
C LEU A 113 -3.62 -7.23 -0.18
N GLN A 114 -3.43 -7.70 1.05
CA GLN A 114 -3.57 -6.88 2.25
C GLN A 114 -2.19 -6.31 2.61
N ILE A 115 -2.14 -5.00 2.82
CA ILE A 115 -0.97 -4.26 3.29
C ILE A 115 -1.30 -3.74 4.68
N ALA A 116 -0.45 -4.04 5.66
CA ALA A 116 -0.62 -3.56 7.03
C ALA A 116 0.71 -3.03 7.57
N ALA A 117 0.63 -1.92 8.34
CA ALA A 117 1.69 -1.56 9.27
C ALA A 117 1.73 -2.60 10.43
N PRO A 118 2.89 -2.84 11.06
CA PRO A 118 3.01 -3.73 12.22
C PRO A 118 2.13 -3.30 13.40
#